data_AF-A0A7C6FHP0-F1
#
_entry.id   AF-A0A7C6FHP0-F1
#
_cell.length_a   1.000
_cell.length_b   1.000
_cell.length_c   1.000
_cell.angle_alpha   90.00
_cell.angle_beta   90.00
_cell.angle_gamma   90.00
#
_symmetry.space_group_name_H-M   'P 1'
#
loop_
_entity.id
_entity.type
_entity.pdbx_description
1 polymer ?
#
loop_
_entity_poly.entity_id
_entity_poly.type
_entity_poly.pdbx_seq_one_letter_code
_entity_poly.pdbx_strand_id
1 'polypeptide(L)'
;MIVKYKLEDSFGPIGSFAGKLAFFASLFNLLFYSYTVFGLLFLIIPAFLGFSKTHIFIDTEKFRIRFSTTAFGLIPTGKWIDIDDEMEIGVRKNQDQWQYIGLSNRSLRLKQTPYKIVLYKSHLKPLLTLKYASTTEEAKKELDSLAKMLGME
;
A
#
# COMPACT_ATOMS: atom_id res chain seq x y z
N MET A 1 9.63 14.93 -12.62
CA MET A 1 8.57 15.28 -11.65
C MET A 1 8.29 14.03 -10.82
N ILE A 2 8.11 14.17 -9.50
CA ILE A 2 7.83 13.00 -8.63
C ILE A 2 6.33 12.91 -8.37
N VAL A 3 5.71 11.83 -8.83
CA VAL A 3 4.29 11.51 -8.59
C VAL A 3 4.18 10.48 -7.46
N LYS A 4 3.29 10.73 -6.51
CA LYS A 4 3.05 9.86 -5.36
C LYS A 4 1.69 9.17 -5.48
N TYR A 5 1.69 7.85 -5.44
CA TYR A 5 0.49 7.02 -5.38
C TYR A 5 0.41 6.28 -4.05
N LYS A 6 -0.77 6.24 -3.43
CA LYS A 6 -1.06 5.36 -2.29
C LYS A 6 -1.50 4.00 -2.85
N LEU A 7 -0.82 2.93 -2.45
CA LEU A 7 -1.22 1.57 -2.78
C LEU A 7 -2.26 1.06 -1.79
N GLU A 8 -1.84 0.88 -0.55
CA GLU A 8 -2.62 0.23 0.50
C GLU A 8 -2.08 0.61 1.87
N ASP A 9 -2.85 0.29 2.92
CA ASP A 9 -2.30 0.36 4.27
C ASP A 9 -1.42 -0.88 4.51
N SER A 10 -0.25 -0.70 5.13
CA SER A 10 0.80 -1.74 5.14
C SER A 10 0.44 -3.00 5.91
N PHE A 11 -0.51 -2.90 6.84
CA PHE A 11 -1.06 -4.02 7.61
C PHE A 11 -2.47 -4.42 7.16
N GLY A 12 -2.84 -4.05 5.93
CA GLY A 12 -4.16 -4.26 5.37
C GLY A 12 -5.24 -3.39 6.01
N PRO A 13 -6.47 -3.43 5.49
CA PRO A 13 -7.57 -2.57 5.97
C PRO A 13 -7.97 -2.90 7.42
N ILE A 14 -7.96 -4.18 7.79
CA ILE A 14 -8.37 -4.64 9.12
C ILE A 14 -7.30 -4.31 10.17
N GLY A 15 -6.03 -4.68 9.90
CA GLY A 15 -4.93 -4.40 10.83
C GLY A 15 -4.75 -2.90 11.06
N SER A 16 -4.91 -2.10 10.01
CA SER A 16 -4.80 -0.64 10.11
C SER A 16 -5.98 -0.01 10.84
N PHE A 17 -7.19 -0.57 10.70
CA PHE A 17 -8.35 -0.13 11.48
C PHE A 17 -8.19 -0.46 12.97
N ALA A 18 -7.82 -1.71 13.30
CA ALA A 18 -7.56 -2.13 14.67
C ALA A 18 -6.43 -1.31 15.31
N GLY A 19 -5.35 -1.06 14.57
CA GLY A 19 -4.24 -0.21 15.03
C GLY A 19 -4.67 1.22 15.34
N LYS A 20 -5.50 1.84 14.50
CA LYS A 20 -6.05 3.19 14.79
C LYS A 20 -6.94 3.19 16.03
N LEU A 21 -7.84 2.21 16.18
CA LEU A 21 -8.69 2.12 17.37
C LEU A 21 -7.87 1.95 18.64
N ALA A 22 -6.91 1.03 18.64
CA ALA A 22 -6.03 0.81 19.78
C ALA A 22 -5.19 2.05 20.08
N PHE A 23 -4.70 2.77 19.06
CA PHE A 23 -3.98 4.03 19.24
C PHE A 23 -4.82 5.08 19.97
N PHE A 24 -6.07 5.30 19.55
CA PHE A 24 -6.94 6.27 20.20
C PHE A 24 -7.31 5.85 21.63
N ALA A 25 -7.54 4.57 21.87
CA ALA A 25 -7.80 4.05 23.21
C ALA A 25 -6.58 4.25 24.14
N SER A 26 -5.38 3.98 23.65
CA SER A 26 -4.13 4.19 24.41
C SER A 26 -3.83 5.68 24.63
N LEU A 27 -4.09 6.52 23.63
CA LEU A 27 -3.98 7.98 23.76
C LEU A 27 -4.93 8.51 24.83
N PHE A 28 -6.19 8.05 24.83
CA PHE A 28 -7.17 8.41 25.85
C PHE A 28 -6.72 7.95 27.25
N ASN A 29 -6.24 6.71 27.39
CA ASN A 29 -5.74 6.23 28.68
C ASN A 29 -4.56 7.07 29.21
N LEU A 30 -3.62 7.42 28.33
CA LEU A 30 -2.44 8.21 28.68
C LEU A 30 -2.78 9.65 29.10
N LEU A 31 -3.78 10.27 28.45
CA LEU A 31 -4.22 11.63 28.75
C LEU A 31 -5.03 11.73 30.04
N PHE A 32 -5.87 10.74 30.36
CA PHE A 32 -6.88 10.83 31.42
C PHE A 32 -6.62 10.00 32.68
N TYR A 33 -5.77 8.97 32.62
CA TYR A 33 -5.58 8.05 33.74
C TYR A 33 -4.17 8.03 34.30
N SER A 34 -3.18 7.60 33.53
CA SER A 34 -1.83 7.43 34.08
C SER A 34 -0.74 7.42 33.02
N TYR A 35 0.31 8.21 33.25
CA TYR A 35 1.55 8.17 32.46
C TYR A 35 2.43 7.02 32.96
N THR A 36 2.29 5.85 32.35
CA THR A 36 3.17 4.70 32.58
C THR A 36 4.02 4.42 31.36
N VAL A 37 5.22 3.87 31.57
CA VAL A 37 6.11 3.43 30.47
C VAL A 37 5.40 2.43 29.55
N PHE A 38 4.56 1.56 30.12
CA PHE A 38 3.72 0.66 29.36
C PHE A 38 2.68 1.41 28.50
N GLY A 39 2.05 2.46 29.03
CA GLY A 39 1.15 3.32 28.25
C GLY A 39 1.81 3.91 27.01
N LEU A 40 3.10 4.26 27.09
CA LEU A 40 3.86 4.74 25.93
C LEU A 40 4.07 3.65 24.87
N LEU A 41 4.42 2.42 25.28
CA LEU A 41 4.54 1.28 24.36
C LEU A 41 3.21 0.96 23.68
N PHE A 42 2.12 0.98 24.44
CA PHE A 42 0.76 0.82 23.93
C PHE A 42 0.32 1.97 23.02
N LEU A 43 0.99 3.12 23.03
CA LEU A 43 0.75 4.18 22.06
C LEU A 43 1.53 3.95 20.76
N ILE A 44 2.82 3.59 20.88
CA ILE A 44 3.74 3.48 19.74
C ILE A 44 3.37 2.30 18.82
N ILE A 45 3.13 1.11 19.39
CA ILE A 45 2.87 -0.09 18.57
C ILE A 45 1.59 0.08 17.72
N PRO A 46 0.45 0.50 18.28
CA PRO A 46 -0.76 0.75 17.48
C PRO A 46 -0.62 1.91 16.51
N ALA A 47 0.16 2.95 16.85
CA ALA A 47 0.46 4.02 15.89
C ALA A 47 1.19 3.47 14.66
N PHE A 48 2.17 2.60 14.88
CA PHE A 48 2.89 1.95 13.78
C PHE A 48 1.95 1.10 12.92
N LEU A 49 1.10 0.28 13.53
CA LEU A 49 0.16 -0.58 12.80
C LEU A 49 -0.92 0.22 12.06
N GLY A 50 -1.47 1.25 12.71
CA GLY A 50 -2.62 2.00 12.22
C GLY A 50 -2.30 3.00 11.13
N PHE A 51 -1.12 3.62 11.18
CA PHE A 51 -0.76 4.71 10.28
C PHE A 51 0.28 4.36 9.23
N SER A 52 0.91 3.17 9.30
CA SER A 52 1.85 2.74 8.26
C SER A 52 1.14 2.47 6.94
N LYS A 53 1.64 3.12 5.89
CA LYS A 53 1.04 3.07 4.54
C LYS A 53 2.09 2.74 3.51
N THR A 54 1.68 2.01 2.49
CA THR A 54 2.51 1.70 1.33
C THR A 54 2.22 2.69 0.21
N HIS A 55 3.29 3.27 -0.34
CA HIS A 55 3.26 4.23 -1.42
C HIS A 55 4.20 3.83 -2.54
N ILE A 56 3.92 4.34 -3.73
CA ILE A 56 4.85 4.35 -4.84
C ILE A 56 5.14 5.78 -5.20
N PHE A 57 6.42 6.03 -5.42
CA PHE A 57 6.90 7.26 -6.01
C PHE A 57 7.43 6.95 -7.40
N ILE A 58 6.96 7.69 -8.40
CA ILE A 58 7.41 7.60 -9.78
C ILE A 58 8.12 8.90 -10.11
N ASP A 59 9.39 8.82 -10.49
CA ASP A 59 10.15 9.94 -11.02
C ASP A 59 10.10 9.90 -12.55
N THR A 60 9.32 10.81 -13.14
CA THR A 60 9.10 10.89 -14.58
C THR A 60 10.27 11.53 -15.34
N GLU A 61 11.22 12.16 -14.66
CA GLU A 61 12.39 12.78 -15.32
C GLU A 61 13.54 11.80 -15.47
N LYS A 62 13.70 10.91 -14.48
CA LYS A 62 14.80 9.95 -14.43
C LYS A 62 14.36 8.51 -14.71
N PHE A 63 13.07 8.31 -15.00
CA PHE A 63 12.43 7.00 -15.19
C PHE A 63 12.76 6.02 -14.06
N ARG A 64 12.38 6.39 -12.83
CA ARG A 64 12.67 5.59 -11.63
C ARG A 64 11.42 5.38 -10.81
N ILE A 65 11.36 4.24 -10.14
CA ILE A 65 10.27 3.89 -9.24
C ILE A 65 10.83 3.59 -7.85
N ARG A 66 10.14 4.08 -6.81
CA ARG A 66 10.42 3.72 -5.43
C ARG A 66 9.17 3.18 -4.78
N PHE A 67 9.20 1.90 -4.46
CA PHE A 67 8.29 1.31 -3.49
C PHE A 67 8.69 1.74 -2.09
N SER A 68 7.77 2.36 -1.36
CA SER A 68 8.06 2.97 -0.06
C SER A 68 7.00 2.60 0.96
N THR A 69 7.42 2.04 2.08
CA THR A 69 6.58 1.93 3.28
C THR A 69 6.81 3.17 4.13
N THR A 70 5.76 3.96 4.36
CA THR A 70 5.80 5.14 5.23
C THR A 70 5.43 4.73 6.65
N ALA A 71 6.44 4.49 7.49
CA ALA A 71 6.25 4.10 8.89
C ALA A 71 5.58 5.23 9.68
N PHE A 72 4.61 4.88 10.52
CA PHE A 72 3.76 5.83 11.28
C PHE A 72 3.04 6.87 10.41
N GLY A 73 3.05 6.71 9.08
CA GLY A 73 2.57 7.73 8.14
C GLY A 73 3.54 8.91 7.93
N LEU A 74 4.71 8.91 8.58
CA LEU A 74 5.66 10.03 8.55
C LEU A 74 6.99 9.69 7.87
N ILE A 75 7.55 8.51 8.11
CA ILE A 75 8.94 8.18 7.71
C ILE A 75 8.91 7.28 6.47
N PRO A 76 9.11 7.80 5.24
CA PRO A 76 9.15 6.99 4.03
C PRO A 76 10.45 6.18 3.97
N THR A 77 10.31 4.86 3.79
CA THR A 77 11.41 3.92 3.61
C THR A 77 11.48 3.44 2.15
N GLY A 78 12.42 2.54 1.82
CA GLY A 78 12.53 1.98 0.47
C GLY A 78 13.55 2.67 -0.42
N LYS A 79 13.87 2.03 -1.56
CA LYS A 79 14.95 2.42 -2.48
C LYS A 79 14.40 2.75 -3.86
N TRP A 80 15.06 3.67 -4.56
CA TRP A 80 14.80 3.92 -5.97
C TRP A 80 15.34 2.77 -6.81
N ILE A 81 14.56 2.38 -7.81
CA ILE A 81 14.88 1.37 -8.81
C ILE A 81 14.77 2.07 -10.16
N ASP A 82 15.85 2.04 -10.92
CA ASP A 82 15.87 2.54 -12.30
C ASP A 82 15.07 1.58 -13.18
N ILE A 83 14.29 2.14 -14.09
CA ILE A 83 13.63 1.36 -15.14
C ILE A 83 14.69 0.99 -16.18
N ASP A 84 14.68 -0.28 -16.57
CA ASP A 84 15.54 -0.86 -17.61
C ASP A 84 14.66 -1.29 -18.80
N ASP A 85 15.26 -1.44 -19.97
CA ASP A 85 14.59 -1.76 -21.24
C ASP A 85 13.98 -3.18 -21.22
N GLU A 86 14.46 -4.06 -20.34
CA GLU A 86 13.90 -5.41 -20.14
C GLU A 86 12.62 -5.41 -19.28
N MET A 87 12.25 -4.27 -18.67
CA MET A 87 11.09 -4.19 -17.78
C MET A 87 9.81 -3.91 -18.57
N GLU A 88 8.73 -4.58 -18.19
CA GLU A 88 7.42 -4.45 -18.83
C GLU A 88 6.36 -4.07 -17.79
N ILE A 89 5.35 -3.30 -18.18
CA ILE A 89 4.15 -3.11 -17.36
C ILE A 89 2.98 -3.90 -17.91
N GLY A 90 2.16 -4.46 -17.01
CA GLY A 90 1.02 -5.27 -17.41
C GLY A 90 -0.12 -5.23 -16.41
N VAL A 91 -1.34 -5.50 -16.88
CA VAL A 91 -2.52 -5.67 -16.04
C VAL A 91 -2.64 -7.13 -15.62
N ARG A 92 -2.80 -7.39 -14.32
CA ARG A 92 -3.10 -8.70 -13.77
C ARG A 92 -4.40 -8.67 -12.96
N LYS A 93 -5.19 -9.74 -13.02
CA LYS A 93 -6.31 -9.92 -12.08
C LYS A 93 -5.79 -10.07 -10.66
N ASN A 94 -6.36 -9.32 -9.74
CA ASN A 94 -6.07 -9.43 -8.33
C ASN A 94 -6.82 -10.63 -7.76
N GLN A 95 -6.07 -11.68 -7.39
CA GLN A 95 -6.61 -12.90 -6.79
C GLN A 95 -6.58 -12.86 -5.27
N ASP A 96 -5.92 -11.86 -4.69
CA ASP A 96 -5.86 -11.68 -3.25
C ASP A 96 -7.29 -11.38 -2.75
N GLN A 97 -7.85 -12.24 -1.89
CA GLN A 97 -9.14 -11.98 -1.26
C GLN A 97 -8.94 -11.93 0.25
N TRP A 98 -9.18 -10.77 0.84
CA TRP A 98 -9.27 -10.64 2.30
C TRP A 98 -10.58 -11.27 2.73
N GLN A 99 -10.48 -12.47 3.32
CA GLN A 99 -11.61 -13.17 3.92
C GLN A 99 -11.58 -12.96 5.42
N TYR A 100 -12.65 -12.40 5.96
CA TYR A 100 -12.89 -12.37 7.40
C TYR A 100 -13.86 -13.49 7.75
N ILE A 101 -13.50 -14.33 8.72
CA ILE A 101 -14.40 -15.33 9.30
C ILE A 101 -14.83 -14.81 10.66
N GLY A 102 -16.11 -14.45 10.79
CA GLY A 102 -16.66 -14.00 12.06
C GLY A 102 -16.96 -15.15 13.03
N LEU A 103 -17.19 -14.82 14.30
CA LEU A 103 -17.59 -15.76 15.35
C LEU A 103 -18.88 -16.55 15.02
N SER A 104 -19.75 -16.02 14.15
CA SER A 104 -20.94 -16.68 13.64
C SER A 104 -20.68 -17.60 12.43
N ASN A 105 -19.40 -17.87 12.12
CA ASN A 105 -18.96 -18.59 10.92
C ASN A 105 -19.41 -17.95 9.59
N ARG A 106 -19.83 -16.68 9.63
CA ARG A 106 -20.15 -15.91 8.44
C ARG A 106 -18.87 -15.30 7.86
N SER A 107 -18.58 -15.62 6.60
CA SER A 107 -17.47 -15.00 5.88
C SER A 107 -17.89 -13.64 5.32
N LEU A 108 -17.26 -12.55 5.75
CA LEU A 108 -17.39 -11.25 5.08
C LEU A 108 -16.22 -11.12 4.09
N ARG A 109 -16.54 -11.01 2.81
CA ARG A 109 -15.56 -10.72 1.76
C ARG A 109 -15.47 -9.22 1.60
N LEU A 110 -14.33 -8.63 1.95
CA LEU A 110 -14.08 -7.23 1.66
C LEU A 110 -13.91 -7.06 0.15
N LYS A 111 -14.68 -6.13 -0.44
CA LYS A 111 -14.66 -5.85 -1.89
C LYS A 111 -13.28 -5.31 -2.27
N GLN A 112 -12.44 -6.16 -2.85
CA GLN A 112 -11.15 -5.75 -3.39
C GLN A 112 -11.30 -5.25 -4.83
N THR A 113 -10.40 -4.34 -5.22
CA THR A 113 -10.19 -3.95 -6.62
C THR A 113 -9.69 -5.16 -7.41
N PRO A 114 -10.43 -5.60 -8.45
CA PRO A 114 -10.16 -6.86 -9.15
C PRO A 114 -8.96 -6.81 -10.09
N TYR A 115 -8.39 -5.64 -10.36
CA TYR A 115 -7.23 -5.49 -11.25
C TYR A 115 -6.08 -4.77 -10.55
N LYS A 116 -4.86 -5.21 -10.84
CA LYS A 116 -3.62 -4.55 -10.44
C LYS A 116 -2.70 -4.38 -11.64
N ILE A 117 -2.12 -3.20 -11.75
CA ILE A 117 -1.07 -2.88 -12.72
C ILE A 117 0.25 -3.23 -12.05
N VAL A 118 1.08 -4.00 -12.73
CA VAL A 118 2.30 -4.59 -12.17
C VAL A 118 3.46 -4.30 -13.11
N LEU A 119 4.61 -3.93 -12.55
CA LEU A 119 5.88 -3.89 -13.24
C LEU A 119 6.54 -5.26 -13.16
N TYR A 120 7.04 -5.75 -14.29
CA TYR A 120 7.74 -7.01 -14.46
C TYR A 120 9.20 -6.71 -14.76
N LYS A 121 10.11 -7.48 -14.17
CA LYS A 121 11.56 -7.31 -14.40
C LYS A 121 12.03 -7.92 -15.72
N SER A 122 11.41 -9.01 -16.11
CA SER A 122 11.62 -9.79 -17.32
C SER A 122 10.37 -10.65 -17.50
N HIS A 123 10.04 -11.01 -18.72
CA HIS A 123 8.76 -11.59 -19.13
C HIS A 123 8.17 -12.55 -18.07
N LEU A 124 7.02 -12.15 -17.50
CA LEU A 124 6.24 -12.86 -16.46
C LEU A 124 6.76 -12.85 -15.01
N LYS A 125 7.91 -12.25 -14.67
CA LYS A 125 8.36 -12.13 -13.27
C LYS A 125 7.90 -10.82 -12.62
N PRO A 126 6.81 -10.83 -11.82
CA PRO A 126 6.30 -9.61 -11.20
C PRO A 126 7.31 -9.06 -10.20
N LEU A 127 7.64 -7.78 -10.34
CA LEU A 127 8.56 -7.07 -9.46
C LEU A 127 7.79 -6.28 -8.39
N LEU A 128 6.85 -5.43 -8.82
CA LEU A 128 6.08 -4.58 -7.90
C LEU A 128 4.72 -4.19 -8.49
N THR A 129 3.70 -4.10 -7.64
CA THR A 129 2.39 -3.55 -8.00
C THR A 129 2.49 -2.03 -8.08
N LEU A 130 2.05 -1.43 -9.17
CA LEU A 130 2.05 0.01 -9.42
C LEU A 130 0.76 0.71 -8.94
N LYS A 131 -0.39 0.12 -9.26
CA LYS A 131 -1.69 0.71 -8.96
C LYS A 131 -2.78 -0.36 -8.98
N TYR A 132 -3.86 -0.10 -8.25
CA TYR A 132 -5.08 -0.91 -8.27
C TYR A 132 -6.16 -0.23 -9.12
N ALA A 133 -6.97 -1.02 -9.81
CA ALA A 133 -8.06 -0.55 -10.66
C ALA A 133 -9.33 -1.39 -10.46
N SER A 134 -10.49 -0.75 -10.60
CA SER A 134 -11.79 -1.36 -10.36
C SER A 134 -12.34 -2.07 -11.59
N THR A 135 -12.06 -1.53 -12.78
CA THR A 135 -12.54 -2.06 -14.06
C THR A 135 -11.39 -2.33 -15.03
N THR A 136 -11.64 -3.13 -16.06
CA THR A 136 -10.66 -3.39 -17.13
C THR A 136 -10.33 -2.12 -17.93
N GLU A 137 -11.32 -1.27 -18.16
CA GLU A 137 -11.14 -0.01 -18.90
C GLU A 137 -10.30 0.98 -18.12
N GLU A 138 -10.58 1.12 -16.82
CA GLU A 138 -9.77 1.93 -15.91
C GLU A 138 -8.33 1.40 -15.85
N ALA A 139 -8.16 0.08 -15.74
CA ALA A 139 -6.84 -0.55 -15.70
C ALA A 139 -6.02 -0.29 -16.97
N LYS A 140 -6.64 -0.34 -18.16
CA LYS A 140 -5.97 -0.02 -19.43
C LYS A 140 -5.57 1.45 -19.52
N LYS A 141 -6.50 2.35 -19.20
CA LYS A 141 -6.23 3.80 -19.22
C LYS A 141 -5.08 4.17 -18.27
N GLU A 142 -5.08 3.59 -17.09
CA GLU A 142 -4.03 3.81 -16.09
C GLU A 142 -2.71 3.15 -16.49
N LEU A 143 -2.74 2.01 -17.18
CA LEU A 143 -1.55 1.38 -17.75
C LEU A 143 -0.92 2.31 -18.79
N ASP A 144 -1.68 2.82 -19.75
CA ASP A 144 -1.17 3.72 -20.79
C ASP A 144 -0.58 5.00 -20.19
N SER A 145 -1.23 5.54 -19.15
CA SER A 145 -0.74 6.70 -18.40
C SER A 145 0.61 6.40 -17.71
N LEU A 146 0.73 5.23 -17.08
CA LEU A 146 1.96 4.82 -16.41
C LEU A 146 3.09 4.50 -17.41
N ALA A 147 2.76 3.90 -18.56
CA ALA A 147 3.71 3.60 -19.63
C ALA A 147 4.42 4.89 -20.09
N LYS A 148 3.62 5.92 -20.39
CA LYS A 148 4.11 7.24 -20.79
C LYS A 148 4.95 7.91 -19.71
N MET A 149 4.56 7.81 -18.44
CA MET A 149 5.33 8.37 -17.33
C MET A 149 6.68 7.68 -17.12
N LEU A 150 6.79 6.42 -17.52
CA LEU A 150 7.99 5.60 -17.35
C LEU A 150 8.84 5.52 -18.62
N GLY A 151 8.42 6.15 -19.72
CA GLY A 151 9.15 6.13 -20.99
C GLY A 151 9.09 4.78 -21.71
N MET A 152 8.10 3.94 -21.38
CA MET A 152 7.86 2.65 -22.02
C MET A 152 6.77 2.85 -23.07
N GLU A 153 7.12 2.88 -24.35
CA GLU A 153 6.17 2.91 -25.49
C GLU A 153 6.27 1.63 -26.33
#